data_AF-A0A523PDV6-F1
#
_entry.id   AF-A0A523PDV6-F1
#
_cell.length_a   1.000
_cell.length_b   1.000
_cell.length_c   1.000
_cell.angle_alpha   90.00
_cell.angle_beta   90.00
_cell.angle_gamma   90.00
#
_symmetry.space_group_name_H-M   'P 1'
#
loop_
_entity.id
_entity.type
_entity.pdbx_description
1 polymer ?
#
loop_
_entity_poly.entity_id
_entity_poly.type
_entity_poly.pdbx_seq_one_letter_code
_entity_poly.pdbx_strand_id
1 'polypeptide(L)'
;MSIPTKHGSTRRSQRLVDPRLQLKLSTWFLGLAVLALVFQYILLTTTMSSLSLELGGDAAMAHERIMSACMHVLGISLVVVLPATLIVGVLVTFRIAGPIARFTRFLEEVRADKRPADCQVRRGDELQDFCRLLNEATAPLRTQRHGSGEHEDVEEAKDDAAAA
;
A
#
# COMPACT_ATOMS: atom_id res chain seq x y z
N MET A 1 -0.67 47.45 -9.49
CA MET A 1 -1.95 46.80 -9.86
C MET A 1 -1.97 45.45 -9.15
N SER A 2 -2.54 45.42 -7.94
CA SER A 2 -2.46 44.27 -7.03
C SER A 2 -3.62 43.30 -7.30
N ILE A 3 -3.29 42.04 -7.58
CA ILE A 3 -4.26 40.96 -7.77
C ILE A 3 -4.73 40.51 -6.38
N PRO A 4 -6.03 40.60 -6.04
CA PRO A 4 -6.53 40.03 -4.80
C PRO A 4 -6.73 38.52 -4.96
N THR A 5 -5.92 37.69 -4.31
CA THR A 5 -6.14 36.24 -4.22
C THR A 5 -7.09 35.94 -3.07
N LYS A 6 -8.36 35.70 -3.43
CA LYS A 6 -9.44 35.32 -2.52
C LYS A 6 -9.27 33.85 -2.10
N HIS A 7 -8.47 33.57 -1.06
CA HIS A 7 -8.41 32.24 -0.45
C HIS A 7 -9.59 32.06 0.52
N GLY A 8 -10.76 31.73 -0.04
CA GLY A 8 -11.99 31.45 0.71
C GLY A 8 -12.18 29.96 1.00
N SER A 9 -11.88 29.58 2.26
CA SER A 9 -12.66 28.68 3.14
C SER A 9 -13.23 27.33 2.63
N THR A 10 -12.68 26.24 3.20
CA THR A 10 -13.32 25.00 3.72
C THR A 10 -14.45 24.28 2.96
N ARG A 11 -14.17 23.05 2.48
CA ARG A 11 -15.05 21.85 2.36
C ARG A 11 -14.20 20.75 1.71
N ARG A 12 -14.19 19.46 2.10
CA ARG A 12 -15.22 18.61 2.71
C ARG A 12 -14.52 17.33 3.22
N SER A 13 -15.07 16.73 4.27
CA SER A 13 -14.68 15.44 4.84
C SER A 13 -14.72 14.27 3.82
N GLN A 14 -13.74 14.16 2.93
CA GLN A 14 -13.53 12.92 2.18
C GLN A 14 -12.73 11.97 3.08
N ARG A 15 -13.44 11.26 3.97
CA ARG A 15 -12.85 10.20 4.80
C ARG A 15 -12.27 9.04 3.98
N LEU A 16 -12.57 8.97 2.68
CA LEU A 16 -12.04 7.98 1.75
C LEU A 16 -11.34 8.73 0.60
N VAL A 17 -10.00 8.80 0.66
CA VAL A 17 -9.15 9.37 -0.40
C VAL A 17 -9.13 8.44 -1.61
N ASP A 18 -9.15 7.12 -1.37
CA ASP A 18 -9.30 6.11 -2.40
C ASP A 18 -10.06 4.89 -1.83
N PRO A 19 -11.39 4.80 -2.05
CA PRO A 19 -12.23 3.78 -1.43
C PRO A 19 -11.85 2.36 -1.85
N ARG A 20 -11.28 2.18 -3.05
CA ARG A 20 -10.94 0.84 -3.57
C ARG A 20 -9.72 0.26 -2.85
N LEU A 21 -8.66 1.07 -2.72
CA LEU A 21 -7.45 0.70 -1.98
C LEU A 21 -7.79 0.44 -0.50
N GLN A 22 -8.51 1.37 0.14
CA GLN A 22 -8.87 1.24 1.56
C GLN A 22 -9.73 0.00 1.82
N LEU A 23 -10.74 -0.27 0.99
CA LEU A 23 -11.65 -1.38 1.21
C LEU A 23 -10.96 -2.74 1.00
N LYS A 24 -10.07 -2.86 0.02
CA LYS A 24 -9.26 -4.08 -0.13
C LYS A 24 -8.28 -4.28 1.01
N LEU A 25 -7.55 -3.24 1.43
CA LEU A 25 -6.67 -3.32 2.59
C LEU A 25 -7.44 -3.73 3.85
N SER A 26 -8.57 -3.07 4.10
CA SER A 26 -9.45 -3.39 5.20
C SER A 26 -10.00 -4.82 5.11
N THR A 27 -10.26 -5.34 3.91
CA THR A 27 -10.69 -6.73 3.70
C THR A 27 -9.60 -7.73 4.08
N TRP A 28 -8.32 -7.47 3.75
CA TRP A 28 -7.21 -8.34 4.19
C TRP A 28 -7.09 -8.38 5.72
N PHE A 29 -7.15 -7.22 6.38
CA PHE A 29 -7.10 -7.14 7.85
C PHE A 29 -8.33 -7.76 8.50
N LEU A 30 -9.52 -7.54 7.93
CA LEU A 30 -10.76 -8.13 8.42
C LEU A 30 -10.75 -9.65 8.29
N GLY A 31 -10.32 -10.19 7.14
CA GLY A 31 -10.20 -11.62 6.92
C GLY A 31 -9.24 -12.28 7.91
N LEU A 32 -8.10 -11.64 8.17
CA LEU A 32 -7.14 -12.07 9.17
C LEU A 32 -7.73 -12.02 10.61
N ALA A 33 -8.46 -10.95 10.95
CA ALA A 33 -9.10 -10.83 12.26
C ALA A 33 -10.16 -11.91 12.47
N VAL A 34 -11.00 -12.18 11.47
CA VAL A 34 -11.99 -13.27 11.50
C VAL A 34 -11.30 -14.62 11.66
N LEU A 35 -10.22 -14.87 10.91
CA LEU A 35 -9.46 -16.11 11.02
C LEU A 35 -8.85 -16.28 12.42
N ALA A 36 -8.30 -15.22 13.00
CA ALA A 36 -7.77 -15.22 14.36
C ALA A 36 -8.84 -15.50 15.41
N LEU A 37 -10.04 -14.91 15.26
CA LEU A 37 -11.18 -15.16 16.15
C LEU A 37 -11.68 -16.61 16.08
N VAL A 38 -11.79 -17.16 14.86
CA VAL A 38 -12.17 -18.57 14.68
C VAL A 38 -11.13 -19.50 15.31
N PHE A 39 -9.85 -19.21 15.10
CA PHE A 39 -8.77 -19.96 15.72
C PHE A 39 -8.81 -19.90 17.25
N GLN A 40 -8.99 -18.71 17.83
CA GLN A 40 -9.14 -18.53 19.28
C GLN A 40 -10.37 -19.25 19.84
N TYR A 41 -11.49 -19.22 19.13
CA TYR A 41 -12.70 -19.96 19.52
C TYR A 41 -12.44 -21.47 19.56
N ILE A 42 -11.77 -22.02 18.55
CA ILE A 42 -11.42 -23.45 18.51
C ILE A 42 -10.47 -23.81 19.66
N LEU A 43 -9.40 -23.02 19.87
CA LEU A 43 -8.47 -23.26 20.99
C LEU A 43 -9.17 -23.20 22.34
N LEU A 44 -10.05 -22.23 22.55
CA LEU A 44 -10.76 -22.08 23.81
C LEU A 44 -11.72 -23.25 24.06
N THR A 45 -12.51 -23.63 23.06
CA THR A 45 -13.50 -24.72 23.19
C THR A 45 -12.82 -26.07 23.42
N THR A 46 -11.73 -26.37 22.70
CA THR A 46 -10.95 -27.60 22.92
C THR A 46 -10.33 -27.64 24.32
N THR A 47 -9.74 -26.53 24.79
CA THR A 47 -9.15 -26.44 26.13
C THR A 47 -10.22 -26.55 27.24
N MET A 48 -11.39 -25.95 27.05
CA MET A 48 -12.50 -26.05 28.00
C MET A 48 -13.10 -27.45 28.05
N SER A 49 -13.17 -28.14 26.90
CA SER A 49 -13.62 -29.53 26.84
C SER A 49 -12.67 -30.50 27.55
N SER A 50 -11.35 -30.23 27.57
CA SER A 50 -10.42 -31.04 28.36
C SER A 50 -10.55 -30.75 29.85
N LEU A 51 -10.72 -29.48 30.24
CA LEU A 51 -10.92 -29.08 31.63
C LEU A 51 -12.19 -29.68 32.25
N SER A 52 -13.30 -29.72 31.50
CA SER A 52 -14.58 -30.22 32.01
C SER A 52 -14.57 -31.71 32.33
N LEU A 53 -13.73 -32.49 31.65
CA LEU A 53 -13.56 -33.93 31.91
C LEU A 53 -12.70 -34.19 33.16
N GLU A 54 -11.80 -33.28 33.50
CA GLU A 54 -10.86 -33.42 34.62
C GLU A 54 -11.41 -32.83 35.93
N LEU A 55 -12.31 -31.86 35.85
CA LEU A 55 -12.82 -31.13 37.01
C LEU A 55 -14.05 -31.82 37.63
N GLY A 56 -13.81 -32.90 38.37
CA GLY A 56 -14.79 -33.63 39.17
C GLY A 56 -15.34 -32.91 40.41
N GLY A 57 -15.54 -31.59 40.37
CA GLY A 57 -16.29 -30.85 41.41
C GLY A 57 -15.50 -30.09 42.48
N ASP A 58 -14.17 -30.09 42.44
CA ASP A 58 -13.36 -29.32 43.41
C ASP A 58 -13.06 -27.90 42.91
N ALA A 59 -13.73 -26.91 43.51
CA ALA A 59 -13.67 -25.51 43.10
C ALA A 59 -12.29 -24.85 43.31
N ALA A 60 -11.49 -25.32 44.26
CA ALA A 60 -10.16 -24.77 44.51
C ALA A 60 -9.16 -25.17 43.41
N MET A 61 -9.20 -26.44 42.98
CA MET A 61 -8.39 -26.93 41.86
C MET A 61 -8.85 -26.37 40.51
N ALA A 62 -10.14 -26.03 40.39
CA ALA A 62 -10.68 -25.40 39.18
C ALA A 62 -10.00 -24.06 38.86
N HIS A 63 -9.75 -23.23 39.87
CA HIS A 63 -9.19 -21.89 39.64
C HIS A 63 -7.77 -21.94 39.05
N GLU A 64 -6.90 -22.76 39.63
CA GLU A 64 -5.51 -22.90 39.17
C GLU A 64 -5.45 -23.49 37.75
N ARG A 65 -6.29 -24.48 37.44
CA ARG A 65 -6.36 -25.11 36.12
C ARG A 65 -6.90 -24.18 35.05
N ILE A 66 -7.94 -23.40 35.36
CA ILE A 66 -8.48 -22.38 34.44
C ILE A 66 -7.41 -21.33 34.15
N MET A 67 -6.68 -20.85 35.16
CA MET A 67 -5.62 -19.86 34.96
C MET A 67 -4.50 -20.41 34.08
N SER A 68 -4.05 -21.64 34.33
CA SER A 68 -3.04 -22.33 33.52
C SER A 68 -3.49 -22.50 32.06
N ALA A 69 -4.74 -22.92 31.84
CA ALA A 69 -5.33 -23.05 30.53
C ALA A 69 -5.43 -21.72 29.78
N CYS A 70 -5.85 -20.64 30.44
CA CYS A 70 -5.86 -19.30 29.87
C CYS A 70 -4.47 -18.86 29.43
N MET A 71 -3.45 -19.08 30.27
CA MET A 71 -2.05 -18.79 29.92
C MET A 71 -1.57 -19.62 28.73
N HIS A 72 -1.96 -20.89 28.66
CA HIS A 72 -1.63 -21.78 27.54
C HIS A 72 -2.26 -21.30 26.23
N VAL A 73 -3.57 -21.01 26.24
CA VAL A 73 -4.30 -20.49 25.08
C VAL A 73 -3.73 -19.14 24.63
N LEU A 74 -3.41 -18.24 25.57
CA LEU A 74 -2.79 -16.96 25.30
C LEU A 74 -1.40 -17.14 24.66
N GLY A 75 -0.59 -18.04 25.21
CA GLY A 75 0.75 -18.36 24.69
C GLY A 75 0.71 -18.85 23.25
N ILE A 76 -0.14 -19.85 22.96
CA ILE A 76 -0.31 -20.36 21.58
C ILE A 76 -0.85 -19.26 20.67
N SER A 77 -1.84 -18.49 21.12
CA SER A 77 -2.42 -17.40 20.33
C SER A 77 -1.35 -16.37 19.96
N LEU A 78 -0.48 -16.01 20.90
CA LEU A 78 0.60 -15.05 20.65
C LEU A 78 1.59 -15.60 19.61
N VAL A 79 2.01 -16.86 19.75
CA VAL A 79 2.99 -17.50 18.85
C VAL A 79 2.43 -17.69 17.43
N VAL A 80 1.11 -17.84 17.27
CA VAL A 80 0.50 -18.06 15.94
C VAL A 80 -0.02 -16.77 15.31
N VAL A 81 -0.83 -16.00 16.05
CA VAL A 81 -1.53 -14.83 15.52
C VAL A 81 -0.56 -13.67 15.30
N LEU A 82 0.43 -13.47 16.18
CA LEU A 82 1.38 -12.36 16.04
C LEU A 82 2.24 -12.52 14.77
N PRO A 83 2.92 -13.65 14.50
CA PRO A 83 3.63 -13.83 13.25
C PRO A 83 2.72 -13.77 12.02
N ALA A 84 1.51 -14.35 12.08
CA ALA A 84 0.55 -14.29 10.98
C ALA A 84 0.17 -12.83 10.65
N THR A 85 -0.10 -12.01 11.66
CA THR A 85 -0.41 -10.59 11.47
C THR A 85 0.76 -9.80 10.91
N LEU A 86 1.99 -10.05 11.38
CA LEU A 86 3.19 -9.42 10.82
C LEU A 86 3.39 -9.81 9.36
N ILE A 87 3.26 -11.10 9.02
CA ILE A 87 3.44 -11.59 7.64
C ILE A 87 2.43 -10.91 6.71
N VAL A 88 1.14 -10.91 7.07
CA VAL A 88 0.10 -10.26 6.25
C VAL A 88 0.37 -8.76 6.11
N GLY A 89 0.71 -8.06 7.22
CA GLY A 89 1.03 -6.65 7.19
C GLY A 89 2.22 -6.32 6.27
N VAL A 90 3.28 -7.13 6.33
CA VAL A 90 4.47 -6.99 5.47
C VAL A 90 4.14 -7.25 4.00
N LEU A 91 3.40 -8.32 3.69
CA LEU A 91 2.99 -8.66 2.31
C LEU A 91 2.15 -7.54 1.69
N VAL A 92 1.20 -7.03 2.46
CA VAL A 92 0.34 -5.92 2.05
C VAL A 92 1.17 -4.64 1.81
N THR A 93 2.13 -4.35 2.68
CA THR A 93 3.02 -3.18 2.55
C THR A 93 3.88 -3.26 1.29
N PHE A 94 4.48 -4.42 1.00
CA PHE A 94 5.32 -4.59 -0.18
C PHE A 94 4.55 -4.42 -1.50
N ARG A 95 3.26 -4.82 -1.53
CA ARG A 95 2.41 -4.62 -2.69
C ARG A 95 2.23 -3.14 -3.04
N ILE A 96 2.28 -2.25 -2.05
CA ILE A 96 2.15 -0.79 -2.24
C ILE A 96 3.52 -0.11 -2.43
N ALA A 97 4.51 -0.50 -1.64
CA ALA A 97 5.85 0.09 -1.67
C ALA A 97 6.54 -0.08 -3.04
N GLY A 98 6.33 -1.21 -3.71
CA GLY A 98 6.90 -1.48 -5.03
C GLY A 98 6.49 -0.45 -6.10
N PRO A 99 5.18 -0.26 -6.36
CA PRO A 99 4.70 0.77 -7.27
C PRO A 99 5.13 2.19 -6.88
N ILE A 100 5.12 2.53 -5.58
CA ILE A 100 5.56 3.85 -5.10
C ILE A 100 7.01 4.11 -5.49
N ALA A 101 7.92 3.16 -5.23
CA ALA A 101 9.33 3.32 -5.59
C ALA A 101 9.53 3.50 -7.11
N ARG A 102 8.68 2.85 -7.93
CA ARG A 102 8.69 3.03 -9.39
C ARG A 102 8.21 4.43 -9.80
N PHE A 103 7.19 4.97 -9.15
CA PHE A 103 6.72 6.33 -9.38
C PHE A 103 7.77 7.37 -9.01
N THR A 104 8.47 7.18 -7.88
CA THR A 104 9.55 8.07 -7.45
C THR A 104 10.66 8.13 -8.52
N ARG A 105 11.14 6.99 -9.00
CA ARG A 105 12.17 6.94 -10.05
C ARG A 105 11.71 7.59 -11.36
N PHE A 106 10.48 7.31 -11.78
CA PHE A 106 9.91 7.95 -12.98
C PHE A 106 9.87 9.48 -12.85
N LEU A 107 9.43 9.98 -11.70
CA LEU A 107 9.39 11.43 -11.43
C LEU A 107 10.79 12.04 -11.32
N GLU A 108 11.76 11.32 -10.76
CA GLU A 108 13.17 11.75 -10.74
C GLU A 108 13.74 11.85 -12.16
N GLU A 109 13.43 10.90 -13.04
CA GLU A 109 13.84 10.93 -14.43
C GLU A 109 13.19 12.09 -15.20
N VAL A 110 11.89 12.32 -15.02
CA VAL A 110 11.19 13.49 -15.59
C VAL A 110 11.78 14.80 -15.05
N ARG A 111 12.10 14.87 -13.74
CA ARG A 111 12.73 16.04 -13.10
C ARG A 111 14.16 16.27 -13.62
N ALA A 112 14.90 15.21 -13.87
CA ALA A 112 16.26 15.25 -14.43
C ALA A 112 16.28 15.53 -15.94
N ASP A 113 15.12 15.92 -16.51
CA ASP A 113 14.94 16.18 -17.93
C ASP A 113 15.25 15.00 -18.85
N LYS A 114 15.17 13.79 -18.30
CA LYS A 114 15.24 12.56 -19.10
C LYS A 114 13.86 12.31 -19.70
N ARG A 115 13.82 11.55 -20.79
CA ARG A 115 12.57 11.10 -21.45
C ARG A 115 12.29 9.64 -21.08
N PRO A 116 11.88 9.34 -19.84
CA PRO A 116 11.55 7.98 -19.49
C PRO A 116 10.33 7.52 -20.29
N ALA A 117 10.28 6.24 -20.62
CA ALA A 117 9.06 5.63 -21.14
C ALA A 117 7.94 5.74 -20.10
N ASP A 118 6.70 5.62 -20.56
CA ASP A 118 5.53 5.69 -19.68
C ASP A 118 5.65 4.73 -18.50
N CYS A 119 5.33 5.23 -17.31
CA CYS A 119 5.31 4.40 -16.12
C CYS A 119 4.26 3.30 -16.31
N GLN A 120 4.62 2.06 -15.95
CA GLN A 120 3.70 0.93 -15.98
C GLN A 120 3.72 0.24 -14.63
N VAL A 121 2.54 -0.14 -14.14
CA VAL A 121 2.38 -0.92 -12.90
C VAL A 121 1.85 -2.32 -13.27
N ARG A 122 2.04 -3.32 -12.41
CA ARG A 122 1.64 -4.70 -12.70
C ARG A 122 0.12 -4.83 -12.74
N ARG A 123 -0.41 -5.67 -13.64
CA ARG A 123 -1.85 -5.93 -13.74
C ARG A 123 -2.41 -6.40 -12.39
N GLY A 124 -3.45 -5.72 -11.91
CA GLY A 124 -4.10 -6.02 -10.63
C GLY A 124 -3.60 -5.22 -9.42
N ASP A 125 -2.59 -4.35 -9.57
CA ASP A 125 -2.23 -3.38 -8.52
C ASP A 125 -3.27 -2.25 -8.43
N GLU A 126 -3.47 -1.74 -7.21
CA GLU A 126 -4.46 -0.68 -6.93
C GLU A 126 -4.07 0.67 -7.55
N LEU A 127 -2.77 0.91 -7.73
CA LEU A 127 -2.22 2.21 -8.13
C LEU A 127 -2.18 2.41 -9.66
N GLN A 128 -2.91 1.60 -10.42
CA GLN A 128 -3.00 1.69 -11.88
C GLN A 128 -3.62 3.01 -12.34
N ASP A 129 -4.71 3.43 -11.69
CA ASP A 129 -5.37 4.70 -12.02
C ASP A 129 -4.45 5.89 -11.72
N PHE A 130 -3.69 5.81 -10.61
CA PHE A 130 -2.66 6.81 -10.29
C PHE A 130 -1.53 6.82 -11.32
N CYS A 131 -1.07 5.66 -11.76
CA CYS A 131 -0.04 5.55 -12.80
C CYS A 131 -0.49 6.17 -14.13
N ARG A 132 -1.75 5.93 -14.53
CA ARG A 132 -2.33 6.53 -15.74
C ARG A 132 -2.36 8.06 -15.61
N LEU A 133 -2.87 8.57 -14.49
CA LEU A 133 -2.91 10.01 -14.21
C LEU A 133 -1.51 10.63 -14.19
N LEU A 134 -0.52 9.92 -13.66
CA LEU A 134 0.88 10.36 -13.61
C LEU A 134 1.48 10.50 -15.02
N ASN A 135 1.23 9.53 -15.90
CA ASN A 135 1.68 9.59 -17.30
C ASN A 135 0.98 10.75 -18.04
N GLU A 136 -0.34 10.89 -17.89
CA GLU A 136 -1.11 11.98 -18.50
C GLU A 136 -0.61 13.35 -18.05
N ALA A 137 -0.32 13.52 -16.75
CA ALA A 137 0.16 14.77 -16.19
C ALA A 137 1.59 15.13 -16.63
N THR A 138 2.44 14.13 -16.89
CA THR A 138 3.84 14.34 -17.30
C THR A 138 4.04 14.35 -18.82
N ALA A 139 3.05 13.90 -19.59
CA ALA A 139 3.11 13.88 -21.05
C ALA A 139 3.43 15.26 -21.68
N PRO A 140 2.81 16.38 -21.27
CA PRO A 140 3.12 17.69 -21.87
C PRO A 140 4.58 18.11 -21.64
N LEU A 141 5.12 17.83 -20.45
CA LEU A 141 6.51 18.16 -20.10
C LEU A 141 7.52 17.34 -20.91
N ARG A 142 7.16 16.11 -21.26
CA ARG A 142 7.98 15.22 -22.08
C ARG A 142 7.91 15.55 -23.58
N THR A 143 6.78 16.10 -24.06
CA THR A 143 6.55 16.39 -25.49
C THR A 143 6.98 17.80 -25.90
N GLN A 144 6.74 18.83 -25.08
CA GLN A 144 7.05 20.24 -25.44
C GLN A 144 8.53 20.50 -25.68
N ARG A 145 9.42 19.71 -25.07
CA ARG A 145 10.88 19.85 -25.22
C ARG A 145 11.44 19.25 -26.51
N HIS A 146 10.61 18.68 -27.39
CA HIS A 146 11.05 18.20 -28.70
C HIS A 146 11.15 19.31 -29.75
N GLY A 147 10.41 20.40 -29.61
CA GLY A 147 10.33 21.46 -30.63
C GLY A 147 11.44 22.53 -30.58
N SER A 148 12.34 22.49 -29.60
CA SER A 148 13.38 23.53 -29.42
C SER A 148 14.80 23.08 -29.76
N GLY A 149 15.02 21.81 -30.12
CA GLY A 149 16.36 21.28 -30.46
C GLY A 149 16.60 21.02 -31.95
N GLU A 150 15.57 21.12 -32.80
CA GLU A 150 15.71 20.85 -34.25
C GLU A 150 16.05 22.09 -35.09
N HIS A 151 16.31 23.24 -34.45
CA HIS A 151 16.62 24.48 -35.17
C HIS A 151 18.11 24.87 -35.23
N GLU A 152 19.01 24.19 -34.51
CA GLU A 152 20.45 24.50 -34.52
C GLU A 152 21.25 23.68 -35.55
N ASP A 153 20.81 22.48 -35.91
CA ASP A 153 21.60 21.58 -36.78
C ASP A 153 21.42 21.82 -38.29
N VAL A 154 20.49 22.69 -38.71
CA VAL A 154 20.22 22.95 -40.14
C VAL A 154 20.98 24.18 -40.67
N GLU A 155 21.43 25.08 -39.79
CA GLU A 155 22.16 26.29 -40.22
C GLU A 155 23.64 25.99 -40.50
N GLU A 156 24.26 25.08 -39.74
CA GLU A 156 25.67 24.67 -39.94
C GLU A 156 25.87 23.87 -41.25
N ALA A 157 24.88 23.07 -41.66
CA ALA A 157 24.95 22.30 -42.92
C ALA A 157 24.78 23.17 -44.19
N LYS A 158 24.33 24.42 -44.07
CA LYS A 158 24.13 25.30 -45.22
C LYS A 158 25.34 26.20 -45.51
N ASP A 159 26.14 26.52 -44.50
CA ASP A 159 27.39 27.27 -44.68
C ASP A 159 28.51 26.41 -45.28
N ASP A 160 28.57 25.12 -44.96
CA ASP A 160 29.56 24.20 -45.55
C ASP A 160 29.29 23.90 -47.04
N ALA A 161 28.05 24.01 -47.50
CA ALA A 161 27.68 23.82 -48.90
C ALA A 161 27.88 25.08 -49.78
N ALA A 162 28.07 26.26 -49.17
CA ALA A 162 28.33 27.51 -49.89
C ALA A 162 29.83 27.81 -50.04
N ALA A 163 30.70 27.03 -49.39
CA ALA A 163 32.16 27.16 -49.42
C ALA A 163 32.87 26.15 -50.36
N ALA A 164 32.13 25.31 -51.09
CA ALA A 164 32.63 24.34 -52.09
C ALA A 164 32.20 24.72 -53.51
#